data_AF-A0A1Z7YU24-F1
#
_entry.id   AF-A0A1Z7YU24-F1
#
_cell.length_a   1.000
_cell.length_b   1.000
_cell.length_c   1.000
_cell.angle_alpha   90.00
_cell.angle_beta   90.00
_cell.angle_gamma   90.00
#
_symmetry.space_group_name_H-M   'P 1'
#
loop_
_entity.id
_entity.type
_entity.pdbx_description
1 polymer ?
#
loop_
_entity_poly.entity_id
_entity_poly.type
_entity_poly.pdbx_seq_one_letter_code
_entity_poly.pdbx_strand_id
1 'polypeptide(L)'
;MNKHNILDGVLATCIFVLVAGYFDQKSKTSRLEDKLISVKEDVNKKMILAKGAKGDPGPKGEKGERGLRGLKGDPGLSGKTEISSQSGNTEANPNISYPDIPSPSSQKNVIDIDWKEGASEYDGRLEQDFSFKCHSGGKLERIWGTDFYTRDSSICTAAAHVGKISVKSGGIITIRIKSGVRKHRGSLRNGIKSESYGEMSSSYTFL
;
A
#
# COMPACT_ATOMS: atom_id res chain seq x y z
N MET A 1 74.78 16.41 -49.65
CA MET A 1 73.66 15.44 -49.68
C MET A 1 72.68 15.82 -48.58
N ASN A 2 71.42 16.04 -48.97
CA ASN A 2 70.47 16.93 -48.31
C ASN A 2 69.76 16.25 -47.13
N LYS A 3 70.15 16.56 -45.88
CA LYS A 3 69.58 15.97 -44.65
C LYS A 3 68.11 16.34 -44.41
N HIS A 4 67.58 17.35 -45.09
CA HIS A 4 66.19 17.80 -44.97
C HIS A 4 65.18 16.82 -45.61
N ASN A 5 65.51 16.13 -46.69
CA ASN A 5 64.54 15.28 -47.41
C ASN A 5 64.22 13.95 -46.70
N ILE A 6 65.09 13.50 -45.79
CA ILE A 6 64.92 12.24 -45.06
C ILE A 6 63.92 12.42 -43.91
N LEU A 7 63.94 13.57 -43.24
CA LEU A 7 63.05 13.85 -42.11
C LEU A 7 61.60 14.02 -42.56
N ASP A 8 61.38 14.66 -43.71
CA ASP A 8 60.04 14.85 -44.30
C ASP A 8 59.42 13.51 -44.76
N GLY A 9 60.21 12.59 -45.29
CA GLY A 9 59.74 11.26 -45.70
C GLY A 9 59.34 10.35 -44.54
N VAL A 10 60.06 10.43 -43.42
CA VAL A 10 59.74 9.68 -42.19
C VAL A 10 58.49 10.25 -41.51
N LEU A 11 58.35 11.58 -41.49
CA LEU A 11 57.17 12.22 -40.93
C LEU A 11 55.91 11.92 -41.76
N ALA A 12 56.02 11.96 -43.10
CA ALA A 12 54.92 11.63 -43.99
C ALA A 12 54.45 10.18 -43.81
N THR A 13 55.36 9.21 -43.74
CA THR A 13 54.99 7.80 -43.52
C THR A 13 54.37 7.55 -42.16
N CYS A 14 54.83 8.21 -41.09
CA CYS A 14 54.19 8.17 -39.77
C CYS A 14 52.75 8.71 -39.80
N ILE A 15 52.50 9.83 -40.47
CA ILE A 15 51.16 10.41 -40.60
C ILE A 15 50.24 9.46 -41.38
N PHE A 16 50.72 8.86 -42.47
CA PHE A 16 49.93 7.89 -43.24
C PHE A 16 49.54 6.66 -42.40
N VAL A 17 50.47 6.10 -41.60
CA VAL A 17 50.18 4.96 -40.71
C VAL A 17 49.15 5.34 -39.64
N LEU A 18 49.26 6.53 -39.05
CA LEU A 18 48.30 7.02 -38.06
C LEU A 18 46.90 7.25 -38.65
N VAL A 19 46.81 7.86 -39.84
CA VAL A 19 45.53 8.12 -40.52
C VAL A 19 44.88 6.80 -40.96
N ALA A 20 45.64 5.85 -41.51
CA ALA A 20 45.13 4.54 -41.90
C ALA A 20 44.62 3.74 -40.68
N GLY A 21 45.37 3.76 -39.57
CA GLY A 21 44.95 3.12 -38.32
C GLY A 21 43.67 3.74 -37.74
N TYR A 22 43.54 5.06 -37.78
CA TYR A 22 42.33 5.77 -37.35
C TYR A 22 41.11 5.42 -38.21
N PHE A 23 41.28 5.29 -39.53
CA PHE A 23 40.20 4.94 -40.45
C PHE A 23 39.75 3.48 -40.28
N ASP A 24 40.68 2.54 -40.07
CA ASP A 24 40.37 1.13 -39.75
C ASP A 24 39.61 1.01 -38.42
N GLN A 25 40.06 1.74 -37.39
CA GLN A 25 39.38 1.79 -36.09
C GLN A 25 37.95 2.34 -36.22
N LYS A 26 37.75 3.40 -37.02
CA LYS A 26 36.42 3.99 -37.29
C LYS A 26 35.49 3.03 -38.05
N SER A 27 36.04 2.21 -38.95
CA SER A 27 35.27 1.20 -39.70
C SER A 27 34.79 0.04 -38.81
N LYS A 28 35.59 -0.33 -37.80
CA LYS A 28 35.23 -1.36 -36.80
C LYS A 28 34.16 -0.85 -35.84
N THR A 29 34.23 0.42 -35.44
CA THR A 29 33.21 1.04 -34.57
C THR A 29 31.87 1.19 -35.27
N SER A 30 31.82 1.56 -36.56
CA SER A 30 30.53 1.67 -37.29
C SER A 30 29.80 0.32 -37.39
N ARG A 31 30.55 -0.77 -37.65
CA ARG A 31 29.99 -2.13 -37.69
C ARG A 31 29.42 -2.60 -36.34
N LEU A 32 29.92 -2.05 -35.22
CA LEU A 32 29.39 -2.36 -33.88
C LEU A 32 28.12 -1.56 -33.59
N GLU A 33 28.06 -0.31 -34.04
CA GLU A 33 26.87 0.54 -33.92
C GLU A 33 25.70 -0.02 -34.75
N ASP A 34 25.95 -0.51 -35.97
CA ASP A 34 24.94 -1.16 -36.80
C ASP A 34 24.37 -2.43 -36.15
N LYS A 35 25.24 -3.25 -35.54
CA LYS A 35 24.82 -4.44 -34.77
C LYS A 35 24.01 -4.07 -33.52
N LEU A 36 24.31 -2.94 -32.89
CA LEU A 36 23.57 -2.45 -31.73
C LEU A 36 22.19 -1.94 -32.12
N ILE A 37 22.06 -1.28 -33.28
CA ILE A 37 20.78 -0.82 -33.81
C ILE A 37 19.87 -2.01 -34.15
N SER A 38 20.39 -3.05 -34.82
CA SER A 38 19.57 -4.24 -35.15
C SER A 38 19.09 -4.99 -33.91
N VAL A 39 19.95 -5.15 -32.89
CA VAL A 39 19.57 -5.77 -31.62
C VAL A 39 18.53 -4.93 -30.87
N LYS A 40 18.65 -3.60 -30.88
CA LYS A 40 17.65 -2.71 -30.26
C LYS A 40 16.30 -2.79 -30.97
N GLU A 41 16.28 -2.88 -32.29
CA GLU A 41 15.05 -3.08 -33.06
C GLU A 41 14.41 -4.45 -32.77
N ASP A 42 15.21 -5.52 -32.67
CA ASP A 42 14.72 -6.87 -32.34
C ASP A 42 14.15 -6.95 -30.92
N VAL A 43 14.79 -6.31 -29.94
CA VAL A 43 14.27 -6.19 -28.57
C VAL A 43 12.96 -5.40 -28.57
N ASN A 44 12.90 -4.28 -29.32
CA ASN A 44 11.70 -3.46 -29.40
C ASN A 44 10.53 -4.22 -30.07
N LYS A 45 10.79 -4.97 -31.15
CA LYS A 45 9.78 -5.84 -31.80
C LYS A 45 9.26 -6.93 -30.86
N LYS A 46 10.13 -7.57 -30.07
CA LYS A 46 9.73 -8.57 -29.06
C LYS A 46 8.90 -7.97 -27.92
N MET A 47 9.19 -6.73 -27.52
CA MET A 47 8.47 -6.04 -26.44
C MET A 47 7.06 -5.58 -26.86
N ILE A 48 6.87 -5.21 -28.13
CA ILE A 48 5.54 -4.82 -28.65
C ILE A 48 4.59 -6.02 -28.74
N LEU A 49 5.10 -7.23 -28.98
CA LEU A 49 4.30 -8.46 -28.96
C LEU A 49 3.88 -8.89 -27.53
N ALA A 50 4.51 -8.34 -26.48
CA ALA A 50 4.19 -8.64 -25.08
C ALA A 50 3.05 -7.78 -24.49
N LYS A 51 2.60 -6.73 -25.18
CA LYS A 51 1.33 -6.07 -24.87
C LYS A 51 0.21 -6.90 -25.46
N GLY A 52 -0.22 -7.93 -24.72
CA GLY A 52 -1.36 -8.78 -25.07
C GLY A 52 -2.58 -7.94 -25.45
N ALA A 53 -3.44 -8.50 -26.30
CA ALA A 53 -4.70 -7.87 -26.70
C ALA A 53 -5.42 -7.30 -25.48
N LYS A 54 -5.97 -6.09 -25.61
CA LYS A 54 -6.79 -5.47 -24.57
C LYS A 54 -7.89 -6.48 -24.21
N GLY A 55 -7.87 -6.98 -22.97
CA GLY A 55 -8.84 -7.96 -22.52
C GLY A 55 -10.26 -7.45 -22.74
N ASP A 56 -11.19 -8.37 -22.98
CA ASP A 56 -12.59 -8.04 -23.17
C ASP A 56 -13.11 -7.15 -22.03
N PRO A 57 -14.02 -6.20 -22.32
CA PRO A 57 -14.66 -5.41 -21.26
C PRO A 57 -15.18 -6.34 -20.16
N GLY A 58 -14.80 -6.06 -18.92
CA GLY A 58 -15.27 -6.84 -17.78
C GLY A 58 -16.79 -6.89 -17.72
N PRO A 59 -17.37 -7.94 -17.09
CA PRO A 59 -18.82 -8.04 -16.96
C PRO A 59 -19.40 -6.78 -16.32
N LYS A 60 -20.56 -6.35 -16.82
CA LYS A 60 -21.31 -5.22 -16.24
C LYS A 60 -21.50 -5.48 -14.74
N GLY A 61 -21.14 -4.49 -13.92
CA GLY A 61 -21.25 -4.60 -12.47
C GLY A 61 -22.68 -4.94 -12.03
N GLU A 62 -22.78 -5.69 -10.92
CA GLU A 62 -24.06 -6.02 -10.30
C GLU A 62 -24.88 -4.75 -10.04
N LYS A 63 -26.20 -4.85 -10.25
CA LYS A 63 -27.14 -3.75 -9.95
C LYS A 63 -26.98 -3.34 -8.48
N GLY A 64 -26.86 -2.04 -8.23
CA GLY A 64 -26.76 -1.51 -6.87
C GLY A 64 -27.93 -1.97 -6.00
N GLU A 65 -27.64 -2.26 -4.73
CA GLU A 65 -28.66 -2.62 -3.75
C GLU A 65 -29.74 -1.53 -3.67
N ARG A 66 -31.00 -1.95 -3.51
CA ARG A 66 -32.10 -1.01 -3.26
C ARG A 66 -31.78 -0.24 -1.97
N GLY A 67 -31.97 1.07 -1.99
CA GLY A 67 -31.79 1.91 -0.81
C GLY A 67 -32.60 1.38 0.38
N LEU A 68 -32.01 1.47 1.58
CA LEU A 68 -32.69 1.08 2.82
C LEU A 68 -34.01 1.87 2.94
N ARG A 69 -35.08 1.19 3.35
CA ARG A 69 -36.35 1.85 3.67
C ARG A 69 -36.09 2.85 4.79
N GLY A 70 -36.62 4.07 4.68
CA GLY A 70 -36.47 5.09 5.71
C GLY A 70 -36.91 4.56 7.08
N LEU A 71 -36.16 4.93 8.12
CA LEU A 71 -36.50 4.60 9.50
C LEU A 71 -37.90 5.15 9.80
N LYS A 72 -38.71 4.33 10.49
CA LYS A 72 -40.01 4.76 11.00
C LYS A 72 -39.74 5.90 12.00
N GLY A 73 -40.42 7.03 11.85
CA GLY A 73 -40.26 8.18 12.75
C GLY A 73 -40.55 7.79 14.20
N ASP A 74 -39.79 8.37 15.14
CA ASP A 74 -39.93 8.12 16.56
C ASP A 74 -41.34 8.53 17.05
N PRO A 75 -41.98 7.73 17.93
CA PRO A 75 -43.19 8.15 18.62
C PRO A 75 -42.97 9.42 19.44
N GLY A 76 -43.95 10.32 19.43
CA GLY A 76 -43.90 11.58 20.18
C GLY A 76 -43.82 11.37 21.70
N LEU A 77 -42.93 12.11 22.35
CA LEU A 77 -42.74 12.12 23.80
C LEU A 77 -43.99 12.66 24.52
N SER A 78 -44.66 11.79 25.27
CA SER A 78 -45.61 12.20 26.32
C SER A 78 -44.85 12.34 27.63
N GLY A 79 -44.89 13.54 28.21
CA GLY A 79 -44.12 13.88 29.41
C GLY A 79 -44.63 13.22 30.68
N LYS A 80 -43.71 13.08 31.65
CA LYS A 80 -43.90 13.31 33.08
C LYS A 80 -42.55 13.28 33.83
N THR A 81 -42.56 14.02 34.91
CA THR A 81 -41.53 14.57 35.80
C THR A 81 -40.66 13.57 36.59
N GLU A 82 -39.43 14.03 36.87
CA GLU A 82 -38.49 13.80 37.99
C GLU A 82 -38.81 12.76 39.08
N ILE A 83 -37.84 11.88 39.42
CA ILE A 83 -37.32 11.64 40.80
C ILE A 83 -35.88 11.02 40.75
N SER A 84 -35.17 11.16 41.87
CA SER A 84 -33.71 11.16 42.08
C SER A 84 -32.99 9.83 42.42
N SER A 85 -31.65 9.88 42.37
CA SER A 85 -30.66 9.33 43.34
C SER A 85 -30.24 7.84 43.34
N GLN A 86 -28.91 7.67 43.52
CA GLN A 86 -28.15 6.59 44.21
C GLN A 86 -27.92 5.25 43.46
N SER A 87 -26.67 4.90 43.12
CA SER A 87 -25.64 4.25 43.96
C SER A 87 -25.93 2.77 44.25
N GLY A 88 -25.11 1.86 43.68
CA GLY A 88 -25.21 0.41 43.89
C GLY A 88 -24.10 -0.37 43.18
N ASN A 89 -22.98 -0.48 43.86
CA ASN A 89 -21.90 -1.46 43.79
C ASN A 89 -22.32 -2.93 43.54
N THR A 90 -21.58 -3.65 42.68
CA THR A 90 -21.39 -5.10 42.84
C THR A 90 -20.01 -5.50 42.32
N GLU A 91 -19.38 -6.40 43.06
CA GLU A 91 -17.94 -6.65 43.20
C GLU A 91 -17.32 -7.43 42.03
N ALA A 92 -16.08 -7.08 41.69
CA ALA A 92 -15.25 -7.78 40.72
C ALA A 92 -14.47 -8.93 41.37
N ASN A 93 -14.51 -10.10 40.74
CA ASN A 93 -13.73 -11.30 41.05
C ASN A 93 -12.27 -11.16 40.55
N PRO A 94 -11.21 -11.31 41.38
CA PRO A 94 -9.89 -10.77 41.06
C PRO A 94 -8.90 -11.76 40.39
N ASN A 95 -9.32 -12.69 39.54
CA ASN A 95 -8.36 -13.67 38.97
C ASN A 95 -8.53 -14.01 37.48
N ILE A 96 -8.60 -12.96 36.64
CA ILE A 96 -8.26 -13.05 35.22
C ILE A 96 -7.32 -11.89 34.91
N SER A 97 -6.06 -12.20 34.59
CA SER A 97 -5.11 -11.21 34.09
C SER A 97 -5.50 -10.81 32.67
N TYR A 98 -6.28 -9.74 32.54
CA TYR A 98 -6.46 -9.03 31.29
C TYR A 98 -5.16 -8.24 30.99
N PRO A 99 -4.67 -8.20 29.75
CA PRO A 99 -3.65 -7.21 29.38
C PRO A 99 -4.23 -5.82 29.69
N ASP A 100 -3.45 -4.97 30.34
CA ASP A 100 -3.85 -3.63 30.76
C ASP A 100 -4.52 -2.89 29.59
N ILE A 101 -5.83 -2.68 29.66
CA ILE A 101 -6.57 -1.85 28.72
C ILE A 101 -6.36 -0.40 29.19
N PRO A 102 -5.55 0.44 28.51
CA PRO A 102 -5.32 1.79 28.97
C PRO A 102 -6.62 2.62 28.89
N SER A 103 -6.94 3.26 30.01
CA SER A 103 -8.02 4.23 30.19
C SER A 103 -7.87 5.44 29.24
N PRO A 104 -8.96 6.01 28.70
CA PRO A 104 -8.90 7.13 27.76
C PRO A 104 -8.68 8.46 28.49
N SER A 105 -7.44 8.69 28.93
CA SER A 105 -6.98 10.00 29.35
C SER A 105 -5.73 10.37 28.55
N SER A 106 -5.94 11.14 27.47
CA SER A 106 -5.05 12.16 26.88
C SER A 106 -3.53 12.02 27.00
N GLN A 107 -2.99 10.82 26.82
CA GLN A 107 -1.61 10.60 26.39
C GLN A 107 -1.65 9.58 25.26
N LYS A 108 -1.12 10.00 24.10
CA LYS A 108 -1.08 9.24 22.85
C LYS A 108 -0.14 8.05 23.00
N ASN A 109 -0.57 7.04 23.75
CA ASN A 109 0.14 5.78 23.89
C ASN A 109 0.17 5.10 22.53
N VAL A 110 1.37 4.99 21.96
CA VAL A 110 1.61 4.26 20.73
C VAL A 110 1.83 2.80 21.14
N ILE A 111 0.91 1.94 20.75
CA ILE A 111 0.94 0.52 21.08
C ILE A 111 1.81 -0.19 20.05
N ASP A 112 2.82 -0.94 20.51
CA ASP A 112 3.67 -1.71 19.62
C ASP A 112 2.98 -3.03 19.24
N ILE A 113 2.87 -3.35 17.94
CA ILE A 113 2.11 -4.50 17.44
C ILE A 113 2.88 -5.31 16.39
N ASP A 114 2.54 -6.59 16.31
CA ASP A 114 2.94 -7.47 15.21
C ASP A 114 2.02 -7.30 13.99
N TRP A 115 2.49 -7.71 12.81
CA TRP A 115 1.72 -7.62 11.57
C TRP A 115 0.50 -8.55 11.54
N LYS A 116 0.45 -9.58 12.39
CA LYS A 116 -0.75 -10.42 12.56
C LYS A 116 -1.88 -9.77 13.35
N GLU A 117 -1.60 -8.68 14.06
CA GLU A 117 -2.57 -8.06 14.97
C GLU A 117 -3.66 -7.29 14.20
N GLY A 118 -4.89 -7.50 14.64
CA GLY A 118 -6.09 -6.80 14.17
C GLY A 118 -6.60 -5.79 15.20
N ALA A 119 -7.78 -5.24 14.93
CA ALA A 119 -8.48 -4.31 15.80
C ALA A 119 -9.65 -4.95 16.59
N SER A 120 -9.73 -6.28 16.67
CA SER A 120 -10.84 -6.99 17.32
C SER A 120 -11.00 -6.64 18.80
N GLU A 121 -9.91 -6.39 19.51
CA GLU A 121 -9.91 -6.01 20.93
C GLU A 121 -10.51 -4.63 21.20
N TYR A 122 -10.68 -3.81 20.17
CA TYR A 122 -11.23 -2.45 20.25
C TYR A 122 -12.71 -2.40 19.87
N ASP A 123 -13.40 -3.54 19.84
CA ASP A 123 -14.86 -3.57 19.65
C ASP A 123 -15.57 -2.71 20.71
N GLY A 124 -16.65 -2.04 20.29
CA GLY A 124 -17.42 -1.13 21.14
C GLY A 124 -16.73 0.20 21.45
N ARG A 125 -15.48 0.43 21.04
CA ARG A 125 -14.75 1.70 21.24
C ARG A 125 -15.02 2.71 20.11
N LEU A 126 -16.28 2.84 19.70
CA LEU A 126 -16.67 3.68 18.55
C LEU A 126 -16.17 5.13 18.69
N GLU A 127 -15.70 5.68 17.57
CA GLU A 127 -15.12 7.03 17.43
C GLU A 127 -13.86 7.30 18.27
N GLN A 128 -13.28 6.28 18.90
CA GLN A 128 -12.00 6.40 19.59
C GLN A 128 -10.82 6.13 18.64
N ASP A 129 -9.73 6.83 18.92
CA ASP A 129 -8.50 6.78 18.13
C ASP A 129 -7.42 6.01 18.87
N PHE A 130 -6.76 5.11 18.16
CA PHE A 130 -5.67 4.29 18.69
C PHE A 130 -4.46 4.41 17.78
N SER A 131 -3.29 4.64 18.38
CA SER A 131 -2.03 4.74 17.63
C SER A 131 -1.21 3.47 17.80
N PHE A 132 -0.68 2.96 16.70
CA PHE A 132 0.09 1.72 16.67
C PHE A 132 1.42 1.92 16.00
N LYS A 133 2.43 1.18 16.44
CA LYS A 133 3.73 1.07 15.78
C LYS A 133 3.84 -0.29 15.11
N CYS A 134 3.96 -0.26 13.79
CA CYS A 134 4.24 -1.43 12.97
C CYS A 134 5.75 -1.57 12.76
N HIS A 135 6.29 -2.73 13.07
CA HIS A 135 7.70 -3.04 12.85
C HIS A 135 8.07 -3.10 11.35
N SER A 136 9.33 -2.80 11.05
CA SER A 136 9.90 -2.94 9.70
C SER A 136 10.03 -4.40 9.27
N GLY A 137 9.79 -4.69 7.99
CA GLY A 137 10.04 -6.01 7.40
C GLY A 137 9.01 -7.07 7.80
N GLY A 138 7.80 -6.66 8.17
CA GLY A 138 6.73 -7.59 8.52
C GLY A 138 6.24 -8.43 7.36
N LYS A 139 5.46 -9.47 7.69
CA LYS A 139 4.81 -10.33 6.70
C LYS A 139 3.41 -9.80 6.40
N LEU A 140 3.02 -9.82 5.13
CA LEU A 140 1.65 -9.47 4.75
C LEU A 140 0.67 -10.50 5.29
N GLU A 141 -0.38 -9.99 5.91
CA GLU A 141 -1.48 -10.76 6.50
C GLU A 141 -2.81 -10.40 5.82
N ARG A 142 -3.85 -11.17 6.13
CA ARG A 142 -5.14 -11.01 5.46
C ARG A 142 -5.83 -9.71 5.88
N ILE A 143 -6.47 -9.06 4.91
CA ILE A 143 -7.26 -7.86 5.12
C ILE A 143 -8.54 -7.91 4.28
N TRP A 144 -9.62 -7.33 4.82
CA TRP A 144 -10.91 -7.19 4.17
C TRP A 144 -11.35 -5.73 4.19
N GLY A 145 -11.87 -5.27 3.05
CA GLY A 145 -12.36 -3.91 2.89
C GLY A 145 -11.33 -2.92 2.33
N THR A 146 -11.79 -1.69 2.16
CA THR A 146 -11.06 -0.57 1.57
C THR A 146 -11.58 0.69 2.23
N ASP A 147 -10.68 1.47 2.83
CA ASP A 147 -10.95 2.66 3.66
C ASP A 147 -11.71 2.34 4.96
N PHE A 148 -12.73 1.48 4.90
CA PHE A 148 -13.31 0.77 6.03
C PHE A 148 -12.82 -0.68 6.01
N TYR A 149 -11.98 -1.05 6.96
CA TYR A 149 -11.47 -2.40 7.14
C TYR A 149 -12.22 -3.11 8.25
N THR A 150 -12.44 -4.42 8.10
CA THR A 150 -13.04 -5.23 9.17
C THR A 150 -12.10 -5.28 10.37
N ARG A 151 -12.62 -5.40 11.59
CA ARG A 151 -11.77 -5.42 12.80
C ARG A 151 -10.75 -6.56 12.84
N ASP A 152 -11.06 -7.70 12.24
CA ASP A 152 -10.15 -8.85 12.15
C ASP A 152 -9.08 -8.70 11.06
N SER A 153 -9.10 -7.62 10.26
CA SER A 153 -8.04 -7.30 9.31
C SER A 153 -6.76 -6.85 10.01
N SER A 154 -5.62 -7.37 9.55
CA SER A 154 -4.29 -6.90 9.98
C SER A 154 -4.14 -5.39 9.85
N ILE A 155 -3.87 -4.70 10.97
CA ILE A 155 -3.73 -3.25 11.02
C ILE A 155 -2.54 -2.80 10.17
N CYS A 156 -1.39 -3.45 10.31
CA CYS A 156 -0.18 -3.07 9.58
C CYS A 156 -0.28 -3.37 8.08
N THR A 157 -0.90 -4.48 7.70
CA THR A 157 -1.13 -4.80 6.29
C THR A 157 -2.12 -3.83 5.66
N ALA A 158 -3.20 -3.49 6.38
CA ALA A 158 -4.16 -2.49 5.92
C ALA A 158 -3.52 -1.11 5.78
N ALA A 159 -2.63 -0.73 6.71
CA ALA A 159 -1.89 0.53 6.66
C ALA A 159 -0.98 0.62 5.43
N ALA A 160 -0.30 -0.49 5.09
CA ALA A 160 0.48 -0.58 3.86
C ALA A 160 -0.42 -0.56 2.62
N HIS A 161 -1.59 -1.21 2.68
CA HIS A 161 -2.57 -1.22 1.60
C HIS A 161 -3.10 0.19 1.27
N VAL A 162 -3.43 1.01 2.26
CA VAL A 162 -3.80 2.43 2.04
C VAL A 162 -2.57 3.33 1.79
N GLY A 163 -1.35 2.83 1.99
CA GLY A 163 -0.10 3.55 1.70
C GLY A 163 0.31 4.53 2.80
N LYS A 164 -0.19 4.34 4.02
CA LYS A 164 0.22 5.11 5.21
C LYS A 164 1.63 4.70 5.68
N ILE A 165 2.02 3.45 5.42
CA ILE A 165 3.37 2.91 5.69
C ILE A 165 3.82 2.01 4.53
N SER A 166 5.08 1.58 4.56
CA SER A 166 5.57 0.50 3.69
C SER A 166 5.90 -0.74 4.53
N VAL A 167 5.84 -1.93 3.93
CA VAL A 167 6.26 -3.18 4.59
C VAL A 167 7.72 -3.10 5.04
N LYS A 168 8.59 -2.52 4.21
CA LYS A 168 10.02 -2.41 4.50
C LYS A 168 10.31 -1.52 5.70
N SER A 169 9.65 -0.38 5.81
CA SER A 169 9.93 0.61 6.86
C SER A 169 9.10 0.42 8.12
N GLY A 170 7.91 -0.19 8.02
CA GLY A 170 6.89 -0.05 9.07
C GLY A 170 6.53 1.42 9.29
N GLY A 171 6.10 1.76 10.50
CA GLY A 171 5.82 3.13 10.92
C GLY A 171 4.76 3.22 12.01
N ILE A 172 4.53 4.45 12.48
CA ILE A 172 3.44 4.76 13.40
C ILE A 172 2.21 5.15 12.59
N ILE A 173 1.07 4.54 12.90
CA ILE A 173 -0.22 4.84 12.31
C ILE A 173 -1.24 5.14 13.38
N THR A 174 -2.36 5.75 12.99
CA THR A 174 -3.51 5.95 13.86
C THR A 174 -4.76 5.45 13.15
N ILE A 175 -5.57 4.65 13.84
CA ILE A 175 -6.88 4.21 13.37
C ILE A 175 -7.97 4.84 14.23
N ARG A 176 -9.17 4.94 13.66
CA ARG A 176 -10.42 5.21 14.37
C ARG A 176 -11.34 4.01 14.25
N ILE A 177 -11.93 3.57 15.35
CA ILE A 177 -12.99 2.56 15.33
C ILE A 177 -14.29 3.22 14.88
N LYS A 178 -14.97 2.63 13.89
CA LYS A 178 -16.22 3.13 13.31
C LYS A 178 -17.30 2.06 13.39
N SER A 179 -18.56 2.47 13.35
CA SER A 179 -19.66 1.52 13.11
C SER A 179 -19.42 0.74 11.84
N GLY A 180 -19.83 -0.53 11.84
CA GLY A 180 -19.58 -1.42 10.73
C GLY A 180 -20.48 -1.10 9.55
N VAL A 181 -20.07 -1.57 8.38
CA VAL A 181 -20.85 -1.45 7.14
C VAL A 181 -21.43 -2.80 6.74
N ARG A 182 -22.55 -2.79 6.00
CA ARG A 182 -23.21 -4.01 5.50
C ARG A 182 -22.35 -4.81 4.53
N LYS A 183 -21.43 -4.15 3.82
CA LYS A 183 -20.51 -4.78 2.87
C LYS A 183 -19.20 -4.02 2.80
N HIS A 184 -18.11 -4.72 3.07
CA HIS A 184 -16.74 -4.24 2.92
C HIS A 184 -16.27 -4.57 1.50
N ARG A 185 -15.96 -3.55 0.70
CA ARG A 185 -15.46 -3.76 -0.67
C ARG A 185 -13.95 -3.98 -0.64
N GLY A 186 -13.48 -5.11 -1.15
CA GLY A 186 -12.06 -5.36 -1.38
C GLY A 186 -11.50 -4.58 -2.57
N SER A 187 -10.19 -4.34 -2.59
CA SER A 187 -9.49 -3.67 -3.69
C SER A 187 -8.02 -4.11 -3.80
N LEU A 188 -7.30 -3.54 -4.76
CA LEU A 188 -5.84 -3.68 -4.91
C LEU A 188 -5.25 -2.27 -4.81
N ARG A 189 -4.52 -1.98 -3.73
CA ARG A 189 -3.83 -0.70 -3.52
C ARG A 189 -2.41 -0.95 -3.01
N ASN A 190 -1.47 -0.14 -3.47
CA ASN A 190 -0.04 -0.25 -3.10
C ASN A 190 0.53 -1.68 -3.25
N GLY A 191 0.06 -2.43 -4.24
CA GLY A 191 0.49 -3.81 -4.51
C GLY A 191 -0.07 -4.86 -3.54
N ILE A 192 -0.94 -4.47 -2.61
CA ILE A 192 -1.55 -5.36 -1.61
C ILE A 192 -3.03 -5.55 -1.99
N LYS A 193 -3.51 -6.80 -1.94
CA LYS A 193 -4.90 -7.13 -2.25
C LYS A 193 -5.70 -7.26 -0.95
N SER A 194 -6.84 -6.59 -0.88
CA SER A 194 -7.86 -6.83 0.14
C SER A 194 -9.07 -7.58 -0.44
N GLU A 195 -9.72 -8.36 0.40
CA GLU A 195 -10.91 -9.13 0.03
C GLU A 195 -12.19 -8.36 0.37
N SER A 196 -13.30 -8.75 -0.28
CA SER A 196 -14.61 -8.25 0.12
C SER A 196 -15.15 -9.10 1.28
N TYR A 197 -15.89 -8.47 2.18
CA TYR A 197 -16.54 -9.16 3.30
C TYR A 197 -17.96 -8.61 3.54
N GLY A 198 -18.76 -9.40 4.25
CA GLY A 198 -20.13 -9.05 4.59
C GLY A 198 -20.24 -8.02 5.72
N GLU A 199 -21.36 -8.09 6.42
CA GLU A 199 -21.73 -7.20 7.52
C GLU A 199 -20.89 -7.50 8.77
N MET A 200 -20.45 -6.43 9.44
CA MET A 200 -19.77 -6.47 10.74
C MET A 200 -20.38 -5.43 11.67
N SER A 201 -20.30 -5.63 12.99
CA SER A 201 -20.80 -4.65 13.97
C SER A 201 -19.94 -3.39 14.06
N SER A 202 -18.63 -3.52 13.84
CA SER A 202 -17.71 -2.38 13.69
C SER A 202 -16.58 -2.66 12.70
N SER A 203 -15.99 -1.56 12.25
CA SER A 203 -14.86 -1.48 11.32
C SER A 203 -13.81 -0.52 11.89
N TYR A 204 -12.69 -0.36 11.20
CA TYR A 204 -11.75 0.73 11.46
C TYR A 204 -11.35 1.45 10.17
N THR A 205 -10.94 2.71 10.31
CA THR A 205 -10.38 3.55 9.25
C THR A 205 -9.07 4.16 9.73
N PHE A 206 -8.19 4.50 8.78
CA PHE A 206 -6.99 5.28 9.08
C PHE A 206 -7.30 6.78 9.10
N LEU A 207 -6.56 7.53 9.93
CA LEU A 207 -6.54 8.99 9.97
C LEU A 207 -5.38 9.53 9.12
#